data_AF-F2DXY7-F1
#
_entry.id   AF-F2DXY7-F1
#
_cell.length_a   1.000
_cell.length_b   1.000
_cell.length_c   1.000
_cell.angle_alpha   90.00
_cell.angle_beta   90.00
_cell.angle_gamma   90.00
#
_symmetry.space_group_name_H-M   'P 1'
#
loop_
_entity.id
_entity.type
_entity.pdbx_description
1 polymer ?
#
loop_
_entity_poly.entity_id
_entity_poly.type
_entity_poly.pdbx_seq_one_letter_code
_entity_poly.pdbx_strand_id
1 'polypeptide(L)'
;LITLKKPGLSSYAKDPQEAAESLVSLLEEAEKVVPVELREQTPVRVGATAGLRALGAERSEEILQAVRDLLRDKSSFKSQPDWVSVLDGSQEGAFAWVTINYLLEKLGKPYSHTVGVVDLGGGSVQMAYAISEKDAAKAPQVSDGEDSYVKKLVLKGTTYYLYVHSYLHYGLLAARAEILKASERSDYSNCMLDGYHGKYQYGDDTFEASGSSSGATYSKCRAVAVRALKVDEPACTHMKCTFGGVWNGGGGDGQKNLFVASFFYDRAAEAGFVNPKAAVAKVKPSDFEEAARRVCKLNVKEAHATYPDVSEEDIPFLCMDLVYQHTLLVDGFGVDPYQDITLVKKVPYGNSFVEAAWPLGSAIEVASSS
;
A
#
# COMPACT_ATOMS: atom_id res chain seq x y z
N LEU A 1 3.66 21.47 0.96
CA LEU A 1 3.93 21.09 2.36
C LEU A 1 3.10 19.84 2.64
N ILE A 2 3.70 18.79 3.23
CA ILE A 2 2.96 17.61 3.66
C ILE A 2 3.10 17.57 5.18
N THR A 3 1.98 17.59 5.88
CA THR A 3 1.93 17.56 7.35
C THR A 3 1.36 16.20 7.76
N LEU A 4 2.20 15.36 8.35
CA LEU A 4 1.82 14.03 8.82
C LEU A 4 1.45 14.12 10.29
N LYS A 5 0.24 13.69 10.64
CA LYS A 5 -0.25 13.66 12.03
C LYS A 5 -0.53 12.21 12.42
N LYS A 6 -0.16 11.85 13.64
CA LYS A 6 -0.45 10.56 14.27
C LYS A 6 -1.21 10.81 15.58
N PRO A 7 -2.09 9.88 16.00
CA PRO A 7 -2.52 8.68 15.27
C PRO A 7 -3.50 8.97 14.11
N GLY A 8 -3.83 7.96 13.31
CA GLY A 8 -4.81 8.08 12.23
C GLY A 8 -6.26 8.00 12.72
N LEU A 9 -7.23 8.27 11.83
CA LEU A 9 -8.67 8.30 12.17
C LEU A 9 -9.16 7.02 12.86
N SER A 10 -8.63 5.85 12.48
CA SER A 10 -9.07 4.57 13.05
C SER A 10 -8.69 4.39 14.52
N SER A 11 -7.73 5.14 15.05
CA SER A 11 -7.39 5.11 16.48
C SER A 11 -8.45 5.79 17.35
N TYR A 12 -9.32 6.60 16.74
CA TYR A 12 -10.46 7.25 17.38
C TYR A 12 -11.75 6.45 17.16
N ALA A 13 -11.64 5.13 16.98
CA ALA A 13 -12.76 4.21 16.81
C ALA A 13 -13.76 4.19 17.97
N LYS A 14 -13.59 4.98 19.03
CA LYS A 14 -14.59 5.15 20.12
C LYS A 14 -15.16 6.57 20.20
N ASP A 15 -14.57 7.54 19.50
CA ASP A 15 -15.01 8.93 19.47
C ASP A 15 -14.90 9.53 18.04
N PRO A 16 -16.00 9.53 17.24
CA PRO A 16 -15.98 10.06 15.88
C PRO A 16 -15.72 11.56 15.82
N GLN A 17 -16.12 12.30 16.86
CA GLN A 17 -15.91 13.75 16.93
C GLN A 17 -14.44 14.06 17.15
N GLU A 18 -13.77 13.36 18.06
CA GLU A 18 -12.33 13.48 18.26
C GLU A 18 -11.55 13.10 16.97
N ALA A 19 -12.02 12.08 16.24
CA ALA A 19 -11.47 11.70 14.95
C ALA A 19 -11.49 12.87 13.96
N ALA A 20 -12.63 13.55 13.83
CA ALA A 20 -12.76 14.72 12.96
C ALA A 20 -11.90 15.90 13.47
N GLU A 21 -11.95 16.21 14.76
CA GLU A 21 -11.17 17.29 15.37
C GLU A 21 -9.65 17.12 15.19
N SER A 22 -9.18 15.87 15.07
CA SER A 22 -7.78 15.58 14.74
C SER A 22 -7.33 16.24 13.42
N LEU A 23 -8.25 16.50 12.47
CA LEU A 23 -7.98 17.10 11.16
C LEU A 23 -7.96 18.63 11.16
N VAL A 24 -8.48 19.30 12.21
CA VAL A 24 -8.62 20.77 12.25
C VAL A 24 -7.31 21.49 11.97
N SER A 25 -6.23 21.06 12.61
CA SER A 25 -4.90 21.69 12.42
C SER A 25 -4.37 21.54 10.99
N LEU A 26 -4.75 20.47 10.28
CA LEU A 26 -4.37 20.26 8.88
C LEU A 26 -5.20 21.16 7.96
N LEU A 27 -6.49 21.31 8.26
CA LEU A 27 -7.41 22.18 7.54
C LEU A 27 -6.99 23.66 7.65
N GLU A 28 -6.70 24.13 8.87
CA GLU A 28 -6.23 25.49 9.12
C GLU A 28 -4.93 25.81 8.35
N GLU A 29 -4.02 24.84 8.25
CA GLU A 29 -2.79 25.00 7.49
C GLU A 29 -3.06 25.08 5.98
N ALA A 30 -3.98 24.26 5.46
CA ALA A 30 -4.40 24.34 4.07
C ALA A 30 -5.04 25.69 3.74
N GLU A 31 -5.87 26.23 4.63
CA GLU A 31 -6.49 27.54 4.46
C GLU A 31 -5.47 28.68 4.44
N LYS A 32 -4.39 28.62 5.23
CA LYS A 32 -3.31 29.63 5.16
C LYS A 32 -2.61 29.64 3.80
N VAL A 33 -2.58 28.50 3.10
CA VAL A 33 -1.92 28.37 1.80
C VAL A 33 -2.81 28.88 0.66
N VAL A 34 -4.12 28.64 0.72
CA VAL A 34 -5.05 29.02 -0.37
C VAL A 34 -5.60 30.44 -0.15
N PRO A 35 -5.43 31.36 -1.12
CA PRO A 35 -6.02 32.72 -1.04
C PRO A 35 -7.52 32.68 -0.78
N VAL A 36 -8.01 33.59 0.07
CA VAL A 36 -9.41 33.62 0.56
C VAL A 36 -10.41 33.59 -0.60
N GLU A 37 -10.15 34.37 -1.63
CA GLU A 37 -10.95 34.50 -2.85
C GLU A 37 -11.04 33.23 -3.70
N LEU A 38 -10.14 32.28 -3.50
CA LEU A 38 -10.13 30.99 -4.23
C LEU A 38 -10.75 29.85 -3.42
N ARG A 39 -10.96 30.01 -2.11
CA ARG A 39 -11.32 28.89 -1.23
C ARG A 39 -12.69 28.29 -1.57
N GLU A 40 -13.70 29.13 -1.83
CA GLU A 40 -15.05 28.67 -2.20
C GLU A 40 -15.08 27.84 -3.51
N GLN A 41 -14.06 27.98 -4.35
CA GLN A 41 -13.92 27.23 -5.60
C GLN A 41 -12.96 26.04 -5.49
N THR A 42 -12.19 25.97 -4.40
CA THR A 42 -11.14 24.97 -4.19
C THR A 42 -11.75 23.72 -3.55
N PRO A 43 -11.74 22.55 -4.21
CA PRO A 43 -12.24 21.31 -3.65
C PRO A 43 -11.40 20.81 -2.47
N VAL A 44 -12.04 20.34 -1.41
CA VAL A 44 -11.41 19.56 -0.34
C VAL A 44 -11.96 18.13 -0.34
N ARG A 45 -11.07 17.13 -0.32
CA ARG A 45 -11.40 15.70 -0.23
C ARG A 45 -10.70 15.06 0.94
N VAL A 46 -11.36 14.08 1.56
CA VAL A 46 -10.77 13.21 2.58
C VAL A 46 -11.00 11.77 2.15
N GLY A 47 -9.91 11.08 1.83
CA GLY A 47 -9.90 9.66 1.50
C GLY A 47 -9.36 8.84 2.67
N ALA A 48 -10.20 8.00 3.27
CA ALA A 48 -9.76 7.03 4.27
C ALA A 48 -9.41 5.68 3.62
N THR A 49 -8.38 4.99 4.11
CA THR A 49 -7.85 3.77 3.47
C THR A 49 -8.20 2.50 4.27
N ALA A 50 -7.41 1.43 4.12
CA ALA A 50 -7.66 0.13 4.74
C ALA A 50 -7.84 0.18 6.28
N GLY A 51 -7.16 1.10 6.96
CA GLY A 51 -7.26 1.23 8.42
C GLY A 51 -8.66 1.59 8.91
N LEU A 52 -9.40 2.42 8.16
CA LEU A 52 -10.79 2.75 8.51
C LEU A 52 -11.71 1.60 8.11
N ARG A 53 -11.51 1.00 6.91
CA ARG A 53 -12.26 -0.19 6.44
C ARG A 53 -12.33 -1.31 7.48
N ALA A 54 -11.21 -1.53 8.18
CA ALA A 54 -11.09 -2.57 9.19
C ALA A 54 -12.01 -2.38 10.41
N LEU A 55 -12.53 -1.17 10.67
CA LEU A 55 -13.46 -0.92 11.78
C LEU A 55 -14.89 -1.41 11.51
N GLY A 56 -15.20 -1.82 10.27
CA GLY A 56 -16.55 -2.13 9.83
C GLY A 56 -17.30 -0.90 9.29
N ALA A 57 -18.35 -1.17 8.50
CA ALA A 57 -19.05 -0.16 7.71
C ALA A 57 -19.72 0.93 8.58
N GLU A 58 -20.43 0.52 9.63
CA GLU A 58 -21.13 1.43 10.54
C GLU A 58 -20.14 2.41 11.20
N ARG A 59 -19.09 1.88 11.81
CA ARG A 59 -18.12 2.70 12.53
C ARG A 59 -17.30 3.61 11.63
N SER A 60 -16.95 3.12 10.44
CA SER A 60 -16.30 3.93 9.42
C SER A 60 -17.17 5.11 9.03
N GLU A 61 -18.46 4.86 8.80
CA GLU A 61 -19.40 5.89 8.34
C GLU A 61 -19.69 6.93 9.42
N GLU A 62 -19.77 6.55 10.70
CA GLU A 62 -19.88 7.52 11.81
C GLU A 62 -18.71 8.51 11.83
N ILE A 63 -17.48 8.02 11.64
CA ILE A 63 -16.27 8.86 11.57
C ILE A 63 -16.30 9.74 10.32
N LEU A 64 -16.64 9.19 9.16
CA LEU A 64 -16.74 9.96 7.92
C LEU A 64 -17.81 11.04 8.00
N GLN A 65 -18.94 10.77 8.65
CA GLN A 65 -19.99 11.74 8.84
C GLN A 65 -19.51 12.91 9.73
N ALA A 66 -18.81 12.63 10.83
CA ALA A 66 -18.19 13.68 11.65
C ALA A 66 -17.17 14.52 10.86
N VAL A 67 -16.41 13.90 9.94
CA VAL A 67 -15.50 14.62 9.03
C VAL A 67 -16.27 15.49 8.02
N ARG A 68 -17.39 15.01 7.45
CA ARG A 68 -18.25 15.81 6.57
C ARG A 68 -18.82 17.02 7.31
N ASP A 69 -19.26 16.81 8.54
CA ASP A 69 -19.78 17.89 9.40
C ASP A 69 -18.69 18.93 9.68
N LEU A 70 -17.47 18.49 10.03
CA LEU A 70 -16.32 19.38 10.19
C LEU A 70 -16.04 20.22 8.94
N LEU A 71 -15.98 19.59 7.76
CA LEU A 71 -15.70 20.31 6.52
C LEU A 71 -16.82 21.26 6.13
N ARG A 72 -18.09 20.92 6.42
CA ARG A 72 -19.21 21.83 6.18
C ARG A 72 -19.18 23.03 7.12
N ASP A 73 -18.90 22.80 8.40
CA ASP A 73 -19.13 23.79 9.45
C ASP A 73 -17.89 24.67 9.73
N LYS A 74 -16.68 24.17 9.46
CA LYS A 74 -15.42 24.88 9.78
C LYS A 74 -14.52 25.19 8.58
N SER A 75 -14.74 24.59 7.42
CA SER A 75 -13.91 24.84 6.23
C SER A 75 -14.47 25.99 5.38
N SER A 76 -13.59 26.79 4.81
CA SER A 76 -13.90 27.72 3.73
C SER A 76 -13.74 27.12 2.32
N PHE A 77 -13.37 25.85 2.23
CA PHE A 77 -13.25 25.12 0.96
C PHE A 77 -14.56 24.56 0.43
N LYS A 78 -14.66 24.39 -0.88
CA LYS A 78 -15.75 23.63 -1.52
C LYS A 78 -15.71 22.18 -1.06
N SER A 79 -16.78 21.71 -0.43
CA SER A 79 -16.92 20.32 0.00
C SER A 79 -18.17 19.69 -0.61
N GLN A 80 -18.13 18.37 -0.81
CA GLN A 80 -19.29 17.56 -1.19
C GLN A 80 -19.30 16.28 -0.35
N PRO A 81 -20.48 15.70 0.00
CA PRO A 81 -20.54 14.51 0.84
C PRO A 81 -19.75 13.31 0.30
N ASP A 82 -19.76 13.10 -1.01
CA ASP A 82 -19.05 12.03 -1.73
C ASP A 82 -17.53 12.25 -1.83
N TRP A 83 -17.04 13.44 -1.47
CA TRP A 83 -15.61 13.75 -1.39
C TRP A 83 -14.97 13.35 -0.07
N VAL A 84 -15.78 12.95 0.90
CA VAL A 84 -15.36 12.31 2.14
C VAL A 84 -15.81 10.86 2.08
N SER A 85 -14.89 9.97 1.78
CA SER A 85 -15.19 8.57 1.57
C SER A 85 -14.09 7.66 2.06
N VAL A 86 -14.45 6.41 2.33
CA VAL A 86 -13.49 5.33 2.29
C VAL A 86 -13.11 5.13 0.84
N LEU A 87 -11.82 5.23 0.51
CA LEU A 87 -11.32 4.81 -0.77
C LEU A 87 -11.44 3.29 -0.84
N ASP A 88 -12.19 2.79 -1.82
CA ASP A 88 -12.04 1.39 -2.19
C ASP A 88 -10.56 1.17 -2.57
N GLY A 89 -10.03 -0.02 -2.28
CA GLY A 89 -8.61 -0.23 -2.48
C GLY A 89 -8.19 -0.08 -3.96
N SER A 90 -9.15 -0.24 -4.87
CA SER A 90 -8.95 -0.07 -6.30
C SER A 90 -8.89 1.41 -6.73
N GLN A 91 -9.56 2.32 -6.01
CA GLN A 91 -9.43 3.78 -6.14
C GLN A 91 -8.06 4.22 -5.66
N GLU A 92 -7.62 3.74 -4.49
CA GLU A 92 -6.29 4.03 -3.94
C GLU A 92 -5.19 3.66 -4.96
N GLY A 93 -5.24 2.42 -5.49
CA GLY A 93 -4.30 1.97 -6.52
C GLY A 93 -4.39 2.77 -7.83
N ALA A 94 -5.61 3.10 -8.29
CA ALA A 94 -5.80 3.88 -9.51
C ALA A 94 -5.26 5.30 -9.38
N PHE A 95 -5.54 5.97 -8.26
CA PHE A 95 -5.01 7.30 -7.98
C PHE A 95 -3.49 7.29 -7.82
N ALA A 96 -2.91 6.29 -7.16
CA ALA A 96 -1.45 6.13 -7.11
C ALA A 96 -0.85 5.97 -8.52
N TRP A 97 -1.48 5.18 -9.39
CA TRP A 97 -1.07 5.04 -10.79
C TRP A 97 -1.14 6.37 -11.56
N VAL A 98 -2.22 7.14 -11.40
CA VAL A 98 -2.37 8.47 -12.00
C VAL A 98 -1.29 9.42 -11.47
N THR A 99 -1.03 9.46 -10.16
CA THR A 99 0.02 10.26 -9.54
C THR A 99 1.37 10.01 -10.22
N ILE A 100 1.82 8.75 -10.25
CA ILE A 100 3.14 8.41 -10.76
C ILE A 100 3.24 8.72 -12.25
N ASN A 101 2.25 8.32 -13.05
CA ASN A 101 2.29 8.56 -14.49
C ASN A 101 2.09 10.03 -14.86
N TYR A 102 1.43 10.83 -14.02
CA TYR A 102 1.38 12.29 -14.18
C TYR A 102 2.75 12.90 -13.94
N LEU A 103 3.38 12.58 -12.80
CA LEU A 103 4.67 13.15 -12.39
C LEU A 103 5.81 12.75 -13.34
N LEU A 104 5.73 11.56 -13.94
CA LEU A 104 6.66 11.08 -14.96
C LEU A 104 6.32 11.54 -16.39
N GLU A 105 5.30 12.39 -16.55
CA GLU A 105 4.80 12.90 -17.83
C GLU A 105 4.48 11.77 -18.84
N LYS A 106 3.89 10.68 -18.35
CA LYS A 106 3.50 9.51 -19.15
C LYS A 106 2.04 9.55 -19.59
N LEU A 107 1.18 10.29 -18.89
CA LEU A 107 -0.22 10.45 -19.29
C LEU A 107 -0.35 11.11 -20.67
N GLY A 108 -1.27 10.61 -21.50
CA GLY A 108 -1.44 10.99 -22.90
C GLY A 108 -0.58 10.18 -23.89
N LYS A 109 0.31 9.31 -23.41
CA LYS A 109 1.12 8.39 -24.24
C LYS A 109 0.47 7.00 -24.32
N PRO A 110 0.83 6.15 -25.30
CA PRO A 110 0.35 4.76 -25.34
C PRO A 110 0.61 4.03 -24.03
N TYR A 111 -0.28 3.11 -23.63
CA TYR A 111 -0.19 2.43 -22.33
C TYR A 111 1.16 1.71 -22.12
N SER A 112 1.81 1.25 -23.20
CA SER A 112 3.14 0.62 -23.17
C SER A 112 4.27 1.54 -22.69
N HIS A 113 4.04 2.86 -22.64
CA HIS A 113 5.00 3.84 -22.10
C HIS A 113 4.73 4.24 -20.65
N THR A 114 3.61 3.79 -20.10
CA THR A 114 3.25 4.02 -18.70
C THR A 114 4.05 3.07 -17.80
N VAL A 115 4.02 3.34 -16.50
CA VAL A 115 4.60 2.47 -15.48
C VAL A 115 3.48 1.84 -14.65
N GLY A 116 3.70 0.61 -14.18
CA GLY A 116 2.85 -0.01 -13.18
C GLY A 116 3.24 0.47 -11.78
N VAL A 117 2.29 0.42 -10.86
CA VAL A 117 2.47 0.84 -9.47
C VAL A 117 2.11 -0.31 -8.53
N VAL A 118 2.97 -0.54 -7.55
CA VAL A 118 2.70 -1.42 -6.40
C VAL A 118 2.81 -0.58 -5.14
N ASP A 119 1.75 -0.53 -4.35
CA ASP A 119 1.73 0.22 -3.09
C ASP A 119 1.50 -0.74 -1.93
N LEU A 120 2.50 -0.89 -1.06
CA LEU A 120 2.39 -1.74 0.13
C LEU A 120 2.09 -0.84 1.33
N GLY A 121 0.79 -0.72 1.65
CA GLY A 121 0.32 -0.06 2.86
C GLY A 121 0.36 -0.97 4.08
N GLY A 122 -0.21 -0.51 5.19
CA GLY A 122 -0.27 -1.28 6.44
C GLY A 122 -1.29 -2.43 6.38
N GLY A 123 -2.50 -2.15 5.86
CA GLY A 123 -3.61 -3.09 5.84
C GLY A 123 -3.85 -3.82 4.51
N SER A 124 -3.38 -3.25 3.40
CA SER A 124 -3.52 -3.82 2.06
C SER A 124 -2.31 -3.52 1.19
N VAL A 125 -2.17 -4.29 0.10
CA VAL A 125 -1.28 -3.98 -1.02
C VAL A 125 -2.11 -3.75 -2.28
N GLN A 126 -1.75 -2.76 -3.07
CA GLN A 126 -2.36 -2.47 -4.35
C GLN A 126 -1.41 -2.80 -5.51
N MET A 127 -1.96 -3.30 -6.61
CA MET A 127 -1.29 -3.42 -7.91
C MET A 127 -2.15 -2.67 -8.93
N ALA A 128 -1.55 -1.74 -9.67
CA ALA A 128 -2.23 -0.99 -10.72
C ALA A 128 -1.33 -0.82 -11.94
N TYR A 129 -1.78 -1.22 -13.12
CA TYR A 129 -1.05 -1.00 -14.38
C TYR A 129 -1.99 -1.02 -15.59
N ALA A 130 -1.63 -0.28 -16.63
CA ALA A 130 -2.46 -0.20 -17.82
C ALA A 130 -2.29 -1.43 -18.71
N ILE A 131 -3.40 -1.94 -19.23
CA ILE A 131 -3.49 -3.15 -20.06
C ILE A 131 -4.04 -2.83 -21.44
N SER A 132 -3.91 -3.78 -22.36
CA SER A 132 -4.52 -3.65 -23.68
C SER A 132 -6.05 -3.71 -23.59
N GLU A 133 -6.75 -3.07 -24.53
CA GLU A 133 -8.21 -3.20 -24.64
C GLU A 133 -8.66 -4.65 -24.82
N LYS A 134 -7.84 -5.46 -25.50
CA LYS A 134 -8.10 -6.88 -25.71
C LYS A 134 -8.06 -7.68 -24.40
N ASP A 135 -7.15 -7.36 -23.48
CA ASP A 135 -7.07 -8.02 -22.18
C ASP A 135 -8.15 -7.50 -21.24
N ALA A 136 -8.46 -6.20 -21.30
CA ALA A 136 -9.58 -5.60 -20.59
C ALA A 136 -10.93 -6.24 -20.96
N ALA A 137 -11.15 -6.52 -22.25
CA ALA A 137 -12.37 -7.19 -22.72
C ALA A 137 -12.50 -8.65 -22.25
N LYS A 138 -11.40 -9.25 -21.75
CA LYS A 138 -11.38 -10.61 -21.18
C LYS A 138 -11.38 -10.61 -19.66
N ALA A 139 -11.48 -9.43 -19.03
CA ALA A 139 -11.51 -9.34 -17.58
C ALA A 139 -12.67 -10.18 -17.02
N PRO A 140 -12.42 -10.98 -15.96
CA PRO A 140 -13.49 -11.70 -15.28
C PRO A 140 -14.59 -10.74 -14.85
N GLN A 141 -15.84 -11.18 -14.99
CA GLN A 141 -16.94 -10.51 -14.31
C GLN A 141 -16.84 -10.82 -12.83
N VAL A 142 -16.83 -9.78 -12.00
CA VAL A 142 -16.89 -9.91 -10.55
C VAL A 142 -18.35 -9.94 -10.10
N SER A 143 -18.60 -10.46 -8.90
CA SER A 143 -19.95 -10.52 -8.35
C SER A 143 -20.47 -9.12 -7.98
N ASP A 144 -21.80 -8.97 -7.83
CA ASP A 144 -22.40 -7.69 -7.43
C ASP A 144 -21.83 -7.24 -6.07
N GLY A 145 -21.19 -6.06 -6.05
CA GLY A 145 -20.58 -5.46 -4.86
C GLY A 145 -19.06 -5.66 -4.74
N GLU A 146 -18.43 -6.40 -5.65
CA GLU A 146 -16.97 -6.47 -5.77
C GLU A 146 -16.41 -5.43 -6.75
N ASP A 147 -15.21 -4.94 -6.48
CA ASP A 147 -14.52 -4.02 -7.38
C ASP A 147 -14.18 -4.71 -8.71
N SER A 148 -14.61 -4.12 -9.82
CA SER A 148 -14.14 -4.51 -11.15
C SER A 148 -12.61 -4.44 -11.22
N TYR A 149 -11.98 -5.50 -11.74
CA TYR A 149 -10.55 -5.54 -12.01
C TYR A 149 -10.06 -4.47 -12.97
N VAL A 150 -10.95 -3.92 -13.81
CA VAL A 150 -10.59 -2.94 -14.83
C VAL A 150 -11.37 -1.65 -14.63
N LYS A 151 -10.63 -0.54 -14.52
CA LYS A 151 -11.18 0.82 -14.58
C LYS A 151 -10.82 1.47 -15.92
N LYS A 152 -11.82 2.05 -16.59
CA LYS A 152 -11.61 2.84 -17.81
C LYS A 152 -11.39 4.30 -17.44
N LEU A 153 -10.23 4.85 -17.78
CA LEU A 153 -9.85 6.23 -17.49
C LEU A 153 -9.61 7.00 -18.79
N VAL A 154 -10.03 8.26 -18.86
CA VAL A 154 -9.69 9.17 -19.98
C VAL A 154 -8.81 10.28 -19.43
N LEU A 155 -7.52 10.23 -19.77
CA LEU A 155 -6.51 11.14 -19.22
C LEU A 155 -5.73 11.79 -20.36
N LYS A 156 -5.73 13.12 -20.41
CA LYS A 156 -5.11 13.92 -21.50
C LYS A 156 -5.52 13.43 -22.90
N GLY A 157 -6.82 13.16 -23.08
CA GLY A 157 -7.38 12.69 -24.37
C GLY A 157 -7.06 11.25 -24.74
N THR A 158 -6.35 10.49 -23.88
CA THR A 158 -6.06 9.06 -24.10
C THR A 158 -6.92 8.20 -23.18
N THR A 159 -7.53 7.16 -23.75
CA THR A 159 -8.24 6.13 -22.99
C THR A 159 -7.26 5.09 -22.49
N TYR A 160 -7.26 4.85 -21.18
CA TYR A 160 -6.53 3.77 -20.52
C TYR A 160 -7.51 2.76 -19.96
N TYR A 161 -7.22 1.48 -20.17
CA TYR A 161 -7.83 0.38 -19.42
C TYR A 161 -6.85 -0.01 -18.32
N LEU A 162 -7.18 0.34 -17.09
CA LEU A 162 -6.32 0.13 -15.94
C LEU A 162 -6.72 -1.15 -15.23
N TYR A 163 -5.86 -2.17 -15.25
CA TYR A 163 -5.96 -3.24 -14.26
C TYR A 163 -5.64 -2.66 -12.90
N VAL A 164 -6.51 -2.89 -11.93
CA VAL A 164 -6.26 -2.51 -10.55
C VAL A 164 -6.89 -3.52 -9.60
N HIS A 165 -6.15 -3.86 -8.56
CA HIS A 165 -6.66 -4.69 -7.49
C HIS A 165 -6.01 -4.33 -6.16
N SER A 166 -6.77 -4.47 -5.07
CA SER A 166 -6.32 -4.28 -3.70
C SER A 166 -6.49 -5.56 -2.91
N TYR A 167 -5.38 -6.11 -2.44
CA TYR A 167 -5.33 -7.31 -1.62
C TYR A 167 -5.43 -6.90 -0.14
N LEU A 168 -6.66 -6.86 0.38
CA LEU A 168 -6.90 -6.63 1.81
C LEU A 168 -6.30 -7.77 2.64
N HIS A 169 -5.78 -7.46 3.83
CA HIS A 169 -5.03 -8.36 4.71
C HIS A 169 -3.59 -8.67 4.26
N TYR A 170 -3.17 -8.13 3.12
CA TYR A 170 -1.82 -8.32 2.56
C TYR A 170 -1.02 -6.99 2.51
N GLY A 171 -1.39 -6.02 3.34
CA GLY A 171 -0.47 -4.93 3.70
C GLY A 171 0.63 -5.43 4.64
N LEU A 172 1.71 -4.67 4.86
CA LEU A 172 2.86 -5.17 5.64
C LEU A 172 2.45 -5.63 7.05
N LEU A 173 1.64 -4.82 7.76
CA LEU A 173 1.22 -5.12 9.13
C LEU A 173 0.21 -6.27 9.16
N ALA A 174 -0.78 -6.24 8.25
CA ALA A 174 -1.76 -7.31 8.16
C ALA A 174 -1.14 -8.66 7.74
N ALA A 175 -0.14 -8.63 6.86
CA ALA A 175 0.57 -9.82 6.41
C ALA A 175 1.35 -10.49 7.55
N ARG A 176 1.83 -9.74 8.55
CA ARG A 176 2.41 -10.35 9.76
C ARG A 176 1.39 -11.26 10.45
N ALA A 177 0.14 -10.81 10.60
CA ALA A 177 -0.93 -11.62 11.15
C ALA A 177 -1.23 -12.87 10.30
N GLU A 178 -1.33 -12.72 8.97
CA GLU A 178 -1.58 -13.86 8.07
C GLU A 178 -0.43 -14.89 8.08
N ILE A 179 0.84 -14.45 8.15
CA ILE A 179 2.00 -15.32 8.26
C ILE A 179 2.02 -16.06 9.60
N LEU A 180 1.72 -15.37 10.70
CA LEU A 180 1.64 -16.00 12.03
C LEU A 180 0.49 -17.03 12.08
N LYS A 181 -0.66 -16.71 11.49
CA LYS A 181 -1.81 -17.62 11.38
C LYS A 181 -1.51 -18.84 10.49
N ALA A 182 -0.73 -18.68 9.42
CA ALA A 182 -0.33 -19.76 8.53
C ALA A 182 0.82 -20.64 9.08
N SER A 183 1.31 -20.32 10.28
CA SER A 183 2.31 -21.14 10.98
C SER A 183 1.64 -22.39 11.55
N GLU A 184 2.15 -23.56 11.21
CA GLU A 184 1.62 -24.86 11.69
C GLU A 184 1.92 -25.12 13.17
N ARG A 185 2.76 -24.29 13.78
CA ARG A 185 3.22 -24.41 15.17
C ARG A 185 2.59 -23.33 16.02
N SER A 186 2.12 -23.72 17.21
CA SER A 186 1.52 -22.81 18.18
C SER A 186 2.51 -22.19 19.16
N ASP A 187 3.74 -22.71 19.25
CA ASP A 187 4.73 -22.34 20.26
C ASP A 187 5.78 -21.34 19.77
N TYR A 188 6.10 -21.34 18.47
CA TYR A 188 7.02 -20.38 17.87
C TYR A 188 6.80 -20.21 16.36
N SER A 189 7.33 -19.13 15.81
CA SER A 189 7.34 -18.84 14.36
C SER A 189 8.75 -18.90 13.78
N ASN A 190 8.88 -19.50 12.59
CA ASN A 190 10.15 -19.55 11.84
C ASN A 190 10.53 -18.19 11.20
N CYS A 191 9.64 -17.20 11.30
CA CYS A 191 9.84 -15.85 10.79
C CYS A 191 10.30 -14.85 11.86
N MET A 192 10.25 -15.24 13.14
CA MET A 192 10.54 -14.38 14.27
C MET A 192 11.98 -14.57 14.73
N LEU A 193 12.67 -13.47 15.02
CA LEU A 193 14.07 -13.49 15.44
C LEU A 193 14.25 -14.21 16.78
N ASP A 194 15.40 -14.86 16.95
CA ASP A 194 15.76 -15.50 18.23
C ASP A 194 15.78 -14.47 19.37
N GLY A 195 15.34 -14.88 20.55
CA GLY A 195 15.27 -14.06 21.75
C GLY A 195 14.06 -13.12 21.84
N TYR A 196 13.18 -13.08 20.83
CA TYR A 196 11.87 -12.44 20.97
C TYR A 196 10.84 -13.41 21.52
N HIS A 197 10.18 -13.02 22.63
CA HIS A 197 9.06 -13.76 23.20
C HIS A 197 7.91 -12.78 23.44
N GLY A 198 6.85 -12.93 22.66
CA GLY A 198 5.78 -11.95 22.68
C GLY A 198 4.63 -12.30 21.75
N LYS A 199 3.73 -11.34 21.62
CA LYS A 199 2.51 -11.44 20.83
C LYS A 199 2.44 -10.28 19.86
N TYR A 200 1.83 -10.53 18.72
CA TYR A 200 1.50 -9.50 17.74
C TYR A 200 0.00 -9.23 17.80
N GLN A 201 -0.40 -7.98 18.02
CA GLN A 201 -1.79 -7.57 17.97
C GLN A 201 -2.09 -6.89 16.64
N TYR A 202 -3.14 -7.32 15.96
CA TYR A 202 -3.62 -6.69 14.73
C TYR A 202 -5.15 -6.65 14.73
N GLY A 203 -5.72 -5.45 14.75
CA GLY A 203 -7.14 -5.27 15.04
C GLY A 203 -7.48 -5.77 16.45
N ASP A 204 -8.56 -6.54 16.55
CA ASP A 204 -9.00 -7.16 17.81
C ASP A 204 -8.32 -8.51 18.09
N ASP A 205 -7.56 -9.04 17.12
CA ASP A 205 -6.92 -10.35 17.21
C ASP A 205 -5.49 -10.25 17.78
N THR A 206 -5.09 -11.31 18.49
CA THR A 206 -3.75 -11.45 19.06
C THR A 206 -3.12 -12.77 18.61
N PHE A 207 -1.89 -12.69 18.09
CA PHE A 207 -1.15 -13.80 17.51
C PHE A 207 0.11 -14.08 18.32
N GLU A 208 0.42 -15.36 18.59
CA GLU A 208 1.71 -15.72 19.17
C GLU A 208 2.83 -15.43 18.16
N ALA A 209 3.85 -14.69 18.59
CA ALA A 209 4.90 -14.17 17.70
C ALA A 209 6.30 -14.48 18.23
N SER A 210 6.45 -15.53 19.03
CA SER A 210 7.75 -15.88 19.64
C SER A 210 8.71 -16.55 18.64
N GLY A 211 10.00 -16.22 18.75
CA GLY A 211 11.08 -16.86 17.99
C GLY A 211 11.48 -18.22 18.56
N SER A 212 12.01 -19.09 17.71
CA SER A 212 12.60 -20.36 18.14
C SER A 212 14.02 -20.14 18.68
N SER A 213 14.51 -21.05 19.53
CA SER A 213 15.92 -21.06 19.97
C SER A 213 16.93 -21.34 18.84
N SER A 214 16.45 -21.87 17.71
CA SER A 214 17.25 -21.98 16.48
C SER A 214 17.19 -20.72 15.61
N GLY A 215 16.49 -19.68 16.06
CA GLY A 215 16.24 -18.44 15.35
C GLY A 215 15.30 -18.57 14.16
N ALA A 216 15.19 -17.46 13.42
CA ALA A 216 14.47 -17.42 12.17
C ALA A 216 15.25 -18.16 11.08
N THR A 217 14.57 -18.53 9.99
CA THR A 217 15.25 -19.07 8.81
C THR A 217 14.53 -18.60 7.56
N TYR A 218 15.26 -17.96 6.64
CA TYR A 218 14.69 -17.45 5.39
C TYR A 218 13.83 -18.49 4.66
N SER A 219 14.34 -19.70 4.42
CA SER A 219 13.61 -20.73 3.65
C SER A 219 12.35 -21.21 4.35
N LYS A 220 12.40 -21.43 5.67
CA LYS A 220 11.23 -21.84 6.46
C LYS A 220 10.20 -20.73 6.55
N CYS A 221 10.65 -19.48 6.76
CA CYS A 221 9.75 -18.33 6.78
C CYS A 221 9.09 -18.10 5.42
N ARG A 222 9.86 -18.20 4.32
CA ARG A 222 9.32 -18.07 2.96
C ARG A 222 8.25 -19.13 2.68
N ALA A 223 8.46 -20.37 3.11
CA ALA A 223 7.45 -21.42 2.97
C ALA A 223 6.14 -21.07 3.71
N VAL A 224 6.22 -20.44 4.88
CA VAL A 224 5.03 -19.94 5.60
C VAL A 224 4.40 -18.76 4.84
N ALA A 225 5.20 -17.82 4.34
CA ALA A 225 4.73 -16.66 3.58
C ALA A 225 4.01 -17.06 2.28
N VAL A 226 4.53 -18.05 1.54
CA VAL A 226 3.88 -18.60 0.33
C VAL A 226 2.51 -19.21 0.67
N ARG A 227 2.41 -19.95 1.80
CA ARG A 227 1.11 -20.47 2.26
C ARG A 227 0.15 -19.37 2.69
N ALA A 228 0.65 -18.36 3.40
CA ALA A 228 -0.14 -17.21 3.82
C ALA A 228 -0.71 -16.45 2.61
N LEU A 229 0.07 -16.29 1.54
CA LEU A 229 -0.38 -15.72 0.27
C LEU A 229 -1.37 -16.62 -0.47
N LYS A 230 -1.39 -17.93 -0.24
CA LYS A 230 -2.19 -18.90 -1.01
C LYS A 230 -1.86 -18.85 -2.50
N VAL A 231 -0.56 -18.89 -2.83
CA VAL A 231 -0.07 -18.87 -4.23
C VAL A 231 -0.55 -20.10 -5.00
N ASP A 232 -0.60 -21.26 -4.35
CA ASP A 232 -1.00 -22.54 -4.96
C ASP A 232 -2.52 -22.78 -4.94
N GLU A 233 -3.34 -21.74 -4.76
CA GLU A 233 -4.79 -21.89 -4.62
C GLU A 233 -5.42 -22.38 -5.93
N PRO A 234 -6.09 -23.55 -5.94
CA PRO A 234 -6.60 -24.18 -7.16
C PRO A 234 -7.79 -23.45 -7.80
N ALA A 235 -8.27 -22.36 -7.19
CA ALA A 235 -9.36 -21.54 -7.72
C ALA A 235 -9.04 -20.95 -9.11
N CYS A 236 -7.76 -20.84 -9.47
CA CYS A 236 -7.34 -20.32 -10.76
C CYS A 236 -7.19 -21.41 -11.83
N THR A 237 -8.31 -21.87 -12.41
CA THR A 237 -8.29 -23.00 -13.36
C THR A 237 -8.16 -22.60 -14.83
N HIS A 238 -8.53 -21.37 -15.20
CA HIS A 238 -8.69 -20.97 -16.61
C HIS A 238 -7.98 -19.67 -17.01
N MET A 239 -7.38 -18.95 -16.06
CA MET A 239 -6.65 -17.70 -16.31
C MET A 239 -5.32 -17.72 -15.56
N LYS A 240 -4.45 -16.73 -15.79
CA LYS A 240 -3.27 -16.52 -14.94
C LYS A 240 -3.69 -15.67 -13.74
N CYS A 241 -3.40 -16.17 -12.54
CA CYS A 241 -3.66 -15.46 -11.29
C CYS A 241 -2.36 -15.06 -10.62
N THR A 242 -2.48 -14.15 -9.67
CA THR A 242 -1.44 -13.86 -8.68
C THR A 242 -1.53 -14.89 -7.56
N PHE A 243 -2.18 -14.54 -6.46
CA PHE A 243 -2.41 -15.37 -5.29
C PHE A 243 -3.86 -15.19 -4.82
N GLY A 244 -4.39 -16.12 -4.04
CA GLY A 244 -5.78 -16.04 -3.58
C GLY A 244 -6.83 -16.18 -4.68
N GLY A 245 -6.47 -16.77 -5.83
CA GLY A 245 -7.36 -16.88 -7.01
C GLY A 245 -7.60 -15.58 -7.77
N VAL A 246 -6.85 -14.51 -7.47
CA VAL A 246 -7.06 -13.18 -8.06
C VAL A 246 -6.45 -13.10 -9.46
N TRP A 247 -7.24 -12.65 -10.45
CA TRP A 247 -6.75 -12.47 -11.82
C TRP A 247 -5.58 -11.49 -11.87
N ASN A 248 -4.51 -11.85 -12.59
CA ASN A 248 -3.29 -11.05 -12.60
C ASN A 248 -3.33 -9.83 -13.55
N GLY A 249 -4.41 -9.64 -14.32
CA GLY A 249 -4.56 -8.57 -15.31
C GLY A 249 -4.00 -8.87 -16.70
N GLY A 250 -3.39 -10.04 -16.92
CA GLY A 250 -2.81 -10.46 -18.21
C GLY A 250 -1.37 -9.98 -18.45
N GLY A 251 -0.85 -9.08 -17.60
CA GLY A 251 0.50 -8.53 -17.68
C GLY A 251 0.73 -7.63 -18.90
N GLY A 252 1.89 -7.73 -19.51
CA GLY A 252 2.24 -6.98 -20.73
C GLY A 252 2.96 -5.66 -20.46
N ASP A 253 3.00 -4.80 -21.47
CA ASP A 253 3.93 -3.65 -21.51
C ASP A 253 3.75 -2.65 -20.36
N GLY A 254 2.50 -2.41 -19.92
CA GLY A 254 2.23 -1.48 -18.82
C GLY A 254 2.75 -1.97 -17.46
N GLN A 255 3.04 -3.27 -17.32
CA GLN A 255 3.59 -3.86 -16.09
C GLN A 255 5.13 -3.95 -16.12
N LYS A 256 5.77 -3.79 -17.28
CA LYS A 256 7.23 -4.03 -17.43
C LYS A 256 8.09 -3.13 -16.54
N ASN A 257 7.66 -1.89 -16.33
CA ASN A 257 8.34 -0.93 -15.48
C ASN A 257 7.50 -0.70 -14.23
N LEU A 258 7.96 -1.21 -13.08
CA LEU A 258 7.24 -1.10 -11.81
C LEU A 258 7.83 -0.01 -10.92
N PHE A 259 6.95 0.84 -10.41
CA PHE A 259 7.21 1.77 -9.32
C PHE A 259 6.58 1.21 -8.06
N VAL A 260 7.42 0.91 -7.07
CA VAL A 260 7.03 0.16 -5.87
C VAL A 260 7.23 1.07 -4.65
N ALA A 261 6.16 1.33 -3.90
CA ALA A 261 6.09 2.44 -2.95
C ALA A 261 5.89 1.99 -1.49
N SER A 262 5.85 2.98 -0.60
CA SER A 262 5.50 2.82 0.83
C SER A 262 6.41 1.83 1.56
N PHE A 263 5.87 0.81 2.23
CA PHE A 263 6.66 -0.09 3.08
C PHE A 263 7.77 -0.84 2.33
N PHE A 264 7.66 -1.01 1.01
CA PHE A 264 8.77 -1.54 0.21
C PHE A 264 10.00 -0.62 0.25
N TYR A 265 9.80 0.69 0.13
CA TYR A 265 10.89 1.66 0.24
C TYR A 265 11.43 1.70 1.67
N ASP A 266 10.54 1.77 2.67
CA ASP A 266 10.93 1.95 4.06
C ASP A 266 11.77 0.76 4.57
N ARG A 267 11.29 -0.49 4.37
CA ARG A 267 12.04 -1.70 4.76
C ARG A 267 13.36 -1.83 3.99
N ALA A 268 13.41 -1.39 2.74
CA ALA A 268 14.66 -1.42 1.97
C ALA A 268 15.71 -0.43 2.50
N ALA A 269 15.27 0.75 2.92
CA ALA A 269 16.13 1.76 3.53
C ALA A 269 16.61 1.31 4.92
N GLU A 270 15.70 0.79 5.73
CA GLU A 270 15.98 0.27 7.07
C GLU A 270 16.90 -0.96 7.06
N ALA A 271 16.76 -1.84 6.07
CA ALA A 271 17.65 -2.98 5.87
C ALA A 271 19.00 -2.60 5.21
N GLY A 272 19.22 -1.32 4.93
CA GLY A 272 20.51 -0.76 4.53
C GLY A 272 20.93 -0.98 3.08
N PHE A 273 20.02 -1.45 2.21
CA PHE A 273 20.33 -1.61 0.77
C PHE A 273 19.77 -0.49 -0.11
N VAL A 274 19.07 0.48 0.49
CA VAL A 274 18.66 1.73 -0.13
C VAL A 274 19.08 2.92 0.73
N ASN A 275 19.52 4.02 0.09
CA ASN A 275 19.78 5.25 0.81
C ASN A 275 18.45 5.89 1.30
N PRO A 276 18.21 6.04 2.62
CA PRO A 276 16.96 6.61 3.14
C PRO A 276 16.67 8.05 2.66
N LYS A 277 17.70 8.78 2.23
CA LYS A 277 17.58 10.16 1.69
C LYS A 277 17.29 10.21 0.20
N ALA A 278 17.36 9.08 -0.52
CA ALA A 278 17.02 9.06 -1.93
C ALA A 278 15.51 9.29 -2.13
N ALA A 279 15.12 9.84 -3.27
CA ALA A 279 13.72 9.94 -3.66
C ALA A 279 13.24 8.66 -4.34
N VAL A 280 14.15 8.04 -5.11
CA VAL A 280 13.97 6.79 -5.85
C VAL A 280 15.22 5.93 -5.74
N ALA A 281 15.06 4.62 -5.81
CA ALA A 281 16.16 3.66 -5.91
C ALA A 281 15.80 2.54 -6.89
N LYS A 282 16.74 2.17 -7.76
CA LYS A 282 16.60 0.96 -8.59
C LYS A 282 17.15 -0.22 -7.82
N VAL A 283 16.33 -1.26 -7.68
CA VAL A 283 16.67 -2.50 -6.98
C VAL A 283 16.08 -3.68 -7.76
N LYS A 284 16.37 -4.89 -7.30
CA LYS A 284 15.77 -6.14 -7.77
C LYS A 284 15.00 -6.79 -6.62
N PRO A 285 13.94 -7.58 -6.89
CA PRO A 285 13.33 -8.39 -5.84
C PRO A 285 14.36 -9.26 -5.09
N SER A 286 15.41 -9.76 -5.76
CA SER A 286 16.50 -10.50 -5.13
C SER A 286 17.23 -9.72 -4.02
N ASP A 287 17.27 -8.39 -4.07
CA ASP A 287 17.91 -7.57 -3.03
C ASP A 287 17.16 -7.70 -1.68
N PHE A 288 15.83 -7.84 -1.71
CA PHE A 288 15.02 -8.14 -0.53
C PHE A 288 15.32 -9.55 0.01
N GLU A 289 15.51 -10.55 -0.87
CA GLU A 289 15.93 -11.89 -0.45
C GLU A 289 17.30 -11.86 0.24
N GLU A 290 18.28 -11.16 -0.34
CA GLU A 290 19.61 -11.06 0.24
C GLU A 290 19.59 -10.36 1.60
N ALA A 291 18.83 -9.27 1.72
CA ALA A 291 18.61 -8.58 2.98
C ALA A 291 17.94 -9.48 4.02
N ALA A 292 16.87 -10.19 3.64
CA ALA A 292 16.19 -11.15 4.50
C ALA A 292 17.15 -12.24 4.99
N ARG A 293 17.98 -12.82 4.11
CA ARG A 293 18.97 -13.85 4.47
C ARG A 293 20.02 -13.35 5.46
N ARG A 294 20.34 -12.05 5.48
CA ARG A 294 21.22 -11.44 6.50
C ARG A 294 20.47 -11.28 7.83
N VAL A 295 19.30 -10.65 7.80
CA VAL A 295 18.51 -10.37 9.01
C VAL A 295 18.08 -11.64 9.74
N CYS A 296 17.57 -12.64 9.00
CA CYS A 296 17.04 -13.87 9.60
C CYS A 296 18.09 -14.74 10.32
N LYS A 297 19.39 -14.40 10.23
CA LYS A 297 20.46 -15.10 10.97
C LYS A 297 20.76 -14.48 12.34
N LEU A 298 20.18 -13.31 12.63
CA LEU A 298 20.44 -12.56 13.84
C LEU A 298 19.44 -12.91 14.94
N ASN A 299 19.85 -12.73 16.20
CA ASN A 299 18.90 -12.58 17.30
C ASN A 299 18.43 -11.11 17.41
N VAL A 300 17.40 -10.87 18.23
CA VAL A 300 16.81 -9.52 18.41
C VAL A 300 17.83 -8.46 18.81
N LYS A 301 18.76 -8.80 19.72
CA LYS A 301 19.75 -7.82 20.22
C LYS A 301 20.75 -7.44 19.12
N GLU A 302 21.21 -8.43 18.36
CA GLU A 302 22.09 -8.23 17.22
C GLU A 302 21.40 -7.43 16.11
N ALA A 303 20.13 -7.76 15.80
CA ALA A 303 19.35 -7.03 14.83
C ALA A 303 19.14 -5.57 15.23
N HIS A 304 18.79 -5.30 16.49
CA HIS A 304 18.66 -3.94 17.01
C HIS A 304 19.98 -3.15 16.89
N ALA A 305 21.12 -3.76 17.20
CA ALA A 305 22.42 -3.12 17.06
C ALA A 305 22.82 -2.89 15.59
N THR A 306 22.41 -3.78 14.69
CA THR A 306 22.77 -3.75 13.26
C THR A 306 21.90 -2.78 12.47
N TYR A 307 20.62 -2.65 12.83
CA TYR A 307 19.62 -1.85 12.13
C TYR A 307 19.01 -0.79 13.07
N PRO A 308 19.79 0.23 13.48
CA PRO A 308 19.38 1.21 14.48
C PRO A 308 18.26 2.15 14.01
N ASP A 309 18.00 2.21 12.70
CA ASP A 309 16.93 3.01 12.11
C ASP A 309 15.55 2.31 12.17
N VAL A 310 15.52 1.01 12.49
CA VAL A 310 14.28 0.25 12.69
C VAL A 310 13.77 0.46 14.11
N SER A 311 12.47 0.70 14.27
CA SER A 311 11.86 0.87 15.59
C SER A 311 11.98 -0.41 16.44
N GLU A 312 12.10 -0.26 17.77
CA GLU A 312 12.19 -1.40 18.69
C GLU A 312 11.02 -2.40 18.53
N GLU A 313 9.83 -1.89 18.23
CA GLU A 313 8.61 -2.68 17.99
C GLU A 313 8.69 -3.50 16.69
N ASP A 314 9.40 -3.01 15.68
CA ASP A 314 9.52 -3.65 14.36
C ASP A 314 10.72 -4.58 14.24
N ILE A 315 11.78 -4.40 15.04
CA ILE A 315 12.99 -5.23 15.00
C ILE A 315 12.68 -6.73 14.98
N PRO A 316 11.80 -7.26 15.85
CA PRO A 316 11.50 -8.70 15.87
C PRO A 316 10.91 -9.24 14.57
N PHE A 317 10.28 -8.37 13.76
CA PHE A 317 9.56 -8.73 12.54
C PHE A 317 10.36 -8.44 11.27
N LEU A 318 11.55 -7.83 11.34
CA LEU A 318 12.30 -7.41 10.15
C LEU A 318 12.63 -8.58 9.20
N CYS A 319 12.94 -9.77 9.74
CA CYS A 319 13.11 -10.98 8.93
C CYS A 319 11.81 -11.34 8.18
N MET A 320 10.69 -11.38 8.90
CA MET A 320 9.36 -11.68 8.33
C MET A 320 9.00 -10.69 7.22
N ASP A 321 9.19 -9.40 7.46
CA ASP A 321 8.84 -8.33 6.53
C ASP A 321 9.60 -8.43 5.22
N LEU A 322 10.93 -8.61 5.27
CA LEU A 322 11.76 -8.71 4.07
C LEU A 322 11.50 -10.02 3.31
N VAL A 323 11.29 -11.13 4.02
CA VAL A 323 10.84 -12.40 3.41
C VAL A 323 9.51 -12.20 2.70
N TYR A 324 8.55 -11.55 3.36
CA TYR A 324 7.23 -11.30 2.81
C TYR A 324 7.29 -10.44 1.56
N GLN A 325 8.03 -9.33 1.58
CA GLN A 325 8.18 -8.43 0.43
C GLN A 325 8.80 -9.14 -0.78
N HIS A 326 9.85 -9.93 -0.57
CA HIS A 326 10.41 -10.77 -1.63
C HIS A 326 9.37 -11.77 -2.18
N THR A 327 8.70 -12.49 -1.28
CA THR A 327 7.72 -13.54 -1.65
C THR A 327 6.52 -12.94 -2.38
N LEU A 328 6.02 -11.79 -1.93
CA LEU A 328 4.91 -11.07 -2.55
C LEU A 328 5.25 -10.62 -3.97
N LEU A 329 6.44 -10.06 -4.20
CA LEU A 329 6.87 -9.64 -5.54
C LEU A 329 7.07 -10.84 -6.48
N VAL A 330 7.78 -11.87 -6.02
CA VAL A 330 8.21 -12.98 -6.88
C VAL A 330 7.13 -14.05 -7.00
N ASP A 331 6.68 -14.62 -5.88
CA ASP A 331 5.71 -15.71 -5.87
C ASP A 331 4.28 -15.18 -6.03
N GLY A 332 3.96 -14.04 -5.41
CA GLY A 332 2.63 -13.43 -5.49
C GLY A 332 2.35 -12.74 -6.82
N PHE A 333 3.17 -11.77 -7.21
CA PHE A 333 2.96 -10.96 -8.41
C PHE A 333 3.67 -11.49 -9.66
N GLY A 334 4.51 -12.53 -9.52
CA GLY A 334 5.22 -13.13 -10.66
C GLY A 334 6.29 -12.22 -11.26
N VAL A 335 6.85 -11.28 -10.49
CA VAL A 335 7.95 -10.42 -10.94
C VAL A 335 9.23 -11.24 -10.99
N ASP A 336 9.96 -11.15 -12.11
CA ASP A 336 11.26 -11.82 -12.24
C ASP A 336 12.20 -11.34 -11.12
N PRO A 337 12.84 -12.26 -10.36
CA PRO A 337 13.65 -11.89 -9.21
C PRO A 337 14.85 -10.99 -9.56
N TYR A 338 15.28 -10.96 -10.83
CA TYR A 338 16.40 -10.18 -11.31
C TYR A 338 15.98 -8.98 -12.20
N GLN A 339 14.68 -8.77 -12.41
CA GLN A 339 14.16 -7.57 -13.07
C GLN A 339 14.43 -6.32 -12.22
N ASP A 340 14.78 -5.22 -12.89
CA ASP A 340 14.83 -3.91 -12.22
C ASP A 340 13.42 -3.44 -11.87
N ILE A 341 13.24 -3.06 -10.61
CA ILE A 341 12.09 -2.30 -10.11
C ILE A 341 12.57 -0.96 -9.54
N THR A 342 11.68 0.04 -9.52
CA THR A 342 12.00 1.35 -8.93
C THR A 342 11.28 1.48 -7.61
N LEU A 343 12.01 1.42 -6.50
CA LEU A 343 11.48 1.84 -5.20
C LEU A 343 11.31 3.35 -5.21
N VAL A 344 10.14 3.84 -4.81
CA VAL A 344 9.81 5.26 -4.86
C VAL A 344 9.25 5.74 -3.52
N LYS A 345 9.87 6.80 -2.98
CA LYS A 345 9.34 7.57 -1.85
C LYS A 345 8.73 8.88 -2.33
N LYS A 346 9.44 9.56 -3.24
CA LYS A 346 9.00 10.78 -3.89
C LYS A 346 9.42 10.79 -5.34
N VAL A 347 8.63 11.43 -6.20
CA VAL A 347 8.98 11.68 -7.60
C VAL A 347 9.42 13.13 -7.75
N PRO A 348 10.59 13.40 -8.36
CA PRO A 348 10.98 14.75 -8.74
C PRO A 348 9.99 15.34 -9.75
N TYR A 349 9.52 16.56 -9.52
CA TYR A 349 8.64 17.28 -10.43
C TYR A 349 8.95 18.78 -10.38
N GLY A 350 9.47 19.32 -11.49
CA GLY A 350 10.06 20.65 -11.53
C GLY A 350 11.19 20.80 -10.50
N ASN A 351 11.09 21.82 -9.65
CA ASN A 351 12.05 22.08 -8.56
C ASN A 351 11.63 21.47 -7.21
N SER A 352 10.72 20.48 -7.22
CA SER A 352 10.13 19.91 -6.02
C SER A 352 10.08 18.39 -6.06
N PHE A 353 9.77 17.78 -4.93
CA PHE A 353 9.56 16.34 -4.80
C PHE A 353 8.14 16.10 -4.32
N VAL A 354 7.39 15.29 -5.05
CA VAL A 354 6.01 14.94 -4.74
C VAL A 354 5.96 13.52 -4.21
N GLU A 355 5.22 13.28 -3.14
CA GLU A 355 5.08 11.94 -2.57
C GLU A 355 4.42 10.98 -3.55
N ALA A 356 4.93 9.74 -3.58
CA ALA A 356 4.43 8.66 -4.43
C ALA A 356 3.19 8.01 -3.79
N ALA A 357 2.10 8.78 -3.68
CA ALA A 357 0.86 8.35 -3.05
C ALA A 357 -0.37 8.82 -3.84
N TRP A 358 -1.54 8.30 -3.49
CA TRP A 358 -2.82 8.58 -4.15
C TRP A 358 -3.32 10.05 -4.11
N PRO A 359 -2.97 10.95 -3.15
CA PRO A 359 -3.64 12.25 -3.04
C PRO A 359 -3.53 13.14 -4.29
N LEU A 360 -2.38 13.16 -4.98
CA LEU A 360 -2.24 13.94 -6.21
C LEU A 360 -3.16 13.40 -7.33
N GLY A 361 -3.22 12.09 -7.52
CA GLY A 361 -4.09 11.46 -8.51
C GLY A 361 -5.57 11.76 -8.25
N SER A 362 -5.98 11.73 -6.97
CA SER A 362 -7.33 12.13 -6.56
C SER A 362 -7.63 13.61 -6.86
N ALA A 363 -6.66 14.50 -6.64
CA ALA A 363 -6.80 15.92 -6.96
C ALA A 363 -6.87 16.16 -8.48
N ILE A 364 -6.06 15.45 -9.27
CA ILE A 364 -6.07 15.53 -10.74
C ILE A 364 -7.42 15.10 -11.31
N GLU A 365 -8.00 14.02 -10.78
CA GLU A 365 -9.32 13.53 -11.20
C GLU A 365 -10.39 14.64 -11.04
N VAL A 366 -10.45 15.26 -9.86
CA VAL A 366 -11.45 16.31 -9.59
C VAL A 366 -11.21 17.55 -10.44
N ALA A 367 -9.96 17.96 -10.57
CA ALA A 367 -9.59 19.11 -11.40
C ALA A 367 -9.85 18.87 -12.90
N SER A 368 -9.81 17.62 -13.36
CA SER A 368 -10.07 17.24 -14.76
C SER A 368 -11.56 17.02 -15.06
N SER A 369 -12.38 16.86 -14.03
CA SER A 369 -13.83 16.62 -14.13
C SER A 369 -14.67 17.89 -13.96
N SER A 370 -14.02 19.03 -13.68
CA SER A 370 -14.64 20.32 -13.38
C SER A 370 -14.72 21.24 -14.60
#